data_AF-A0A840WF19-F1
#
_entry.id   AF-A0A840WF19-F1
#
_cell.length_a   1.000
_cell.length_b   1.000
_cell.length_c   1.000
_cell.angle_alpha   90.00
_cell.angle_beta   90.00
_cell.angle_gamma   90.00
#
_symmetry.space_group_name_H-M   'P 1'
#
loop_
_entity.id
_entity.type
_entity.pdbx_description
1 polymer ?
#
loop_
_entity_poly.entity_id
_entity_poly.type
_entity_poly.pdbx_seq_one_letter_code
_entity_poly.pdbx_strand_id
1 'polypeptide(L)'
;MHEVIPSFASEAAVPDEWDCPRCGFPAGKDKANPPSPPRTEPYKTHLAYVKERRSEEEGKLILDEALAKLRADRAAVEAHMRASQN
;
A
#
# COMPACT_ATOMS: atom_id res chain seq x y z
N MET A 1 -19.35 4.69 -11.18
CA MET A 1 -19.59 4.35 -12.60
C MET A 1 -19.81 5.64 -13.36
N HIS A 2 -19.22 5.82 -14.54
CA HIS A 2 -19.37 7.04 -15.34
C HIS A 2 -19.52 6.69 -16.82
N GLU A 3 -20.20 7.56 -17.56
CA GLU A 3 -20.33 7.47 -19.02
C GLU A 3 -19.35 8.45 -19.69
N VAL A 4 -18.74 8.00 -20.78
CA VAL A 4 -17.88 8.82 -21.64
C VAL A 4 -18.29 8.62 -23.10
N ILE A 5 -18.19 9.68 -23.90
CA ILE A 5 -18.55 9.68 -25.32
C ILE A 5 -17.29 10.09 -26.10
N PRO A 6 -16.37 9.14 -26.41
CA PRO A 6 -15.19 9.43 -27.21
C PRO A 6 -15.58 9.68 -28.68
N SER A 7 -14.75 10.44 -29.39
CA SER A 7 -14.88 10.65 -30.84
C SER A 7 -13.82 9.85 -31.58
N PHE A 8 -14.20 9.19 -32.66
CA PHE A 8 -13.32 8.44 -33.56
C PHE A 8 -13.39 9.04 -34.97
N ALA A 9 -12.33 8.85 -35.76
CA ALA A 9 -12.33 9.24 -37.17
C ALA A 9 -13.39 8.45 -37.95
N SER A 10 -13.99 9.06 -38.96
CA SER A 10 -15.11 8.48 -39.73
C SER A 10 -14.78 7.15 -40.42
N GLU A 11 -13.54 7.03 -40.89
CA GLU A 11 -12.99 5.88 -41.59
C GLU A 11 -12.40 4.83 -40.65
N ALA A 12 -12.32 5.11 -39.35
CA ALA A 12 -11.78 4.20 -38.37
C ALA A 12 -12.87 3.27 -37.82
N ALA A 13 -12.52 2.00 -37.63
CA ALA A 13 -13.37 1.09 -36.88
C ALA A 13 -13.38 1.49 -35.40
N VAL A 14 -14.56 1.54 -34.78
CA VAL A 14 -14.69 1.81 -33.35
C VAL A 14 -14.18 0.59 -32.56
N PRO A 15 -13.17 0.76 -31.68
CA PRO A 15 -12.63 -0.35 -30.91
C PRO A 15 -13.63 -0.86 -29.87
N ASP A 16 -13.51 -2.13 -29.48
CA ASP A 16 -14.40 -2.72 -28.47
C ASP A 16 -14.08 -2.22 -27.05
N GLU A 17 -12.81 -1.88 -26.81
CA GLU A 17 -12.34 -1.28 -25.56
C GLU A 17 -11.42 -0.07 -25.82
N TRP A 18 -11.43 0.89 -24.91
CA TRP A 18 -10.55 2.08 -24.92
C TRP A 18 -10.25 2.55 -23.49
N ASP A 19 -9.18 3.33 -23.32
CA ASP A 19 -8.89 3.96 -22.03
C ASP A 19 -9.88 5.10 -21.77
N CYS A 20 -10.54 5.05 -20.63
CA CYS A 20 -11.48 6.09 -20.23
C CYS A 20 -10.73 7.41 -19.96
N PRO A 21 -11.07 8.52 -20.64
CA PRO A 21 -10.40 9.81 -20.41
C PRO A 21 -10.70 10.43 -19.03
N ARG A 22 -11.67 9.90 -18.29
CA ARG A 22 -12.04 10.38 -16.94
C ARG A 22 -11.28 9.68 -15.81
N CYS A 23 -10.99 8.38 -15.94
CA CYS A 23 -10.42 7.58 -14.85
C CYS A 23 -9.19 6.75 -15.24
N GLY A 24 -8.87 6.66 -16.53
CA GLY A 24 -7.75 5.86 -17.04
C GLY A 24 -7.98 4.35 -17.02
N PHE A 25 -9.16 3.86 -16.63
CA PHE A 25 -9.48 2.43 -16.71
C PHE A 25 -10.06 2.05 -18.08
N PRO A 26 -9.96 0.76 -18.47
CA PRO A 26 -10.63 0.23 -19.65
C PRO A 26 -12.13 0.52 -19.60
N ALA A 27 -12.65 1.01 -20.71
CA ALA A 27 -14.06 1.24 -20.99
C ALA A 27 -14.43 0.53 -22.28
N GLY A 28 -15.73 0.25 -22.49
CA GLY A 28 -16.19 -0.45 -23.67
C GLY A 28 -17.60 -0.05 -24.07
N LYS A 29 -18.09 -0.65 -25.17
CA LYS A 29 -19.40 -0.35 -25.77
C LYS A 29 -20.58 -0.79 -24.90
N ASP A 30 -20.43 -1.88 -24.15
CA ASP A 30 -21.50 -2.44 -23.33
C ASP A 30 -21.58 -1.74 -21.96
N LYS A 31 -22.62 -0.91 -21.79
CA LYS A 31 -22.89 -0.19 -20.54
C LYS A 31 -23.27 -1.13 -19.38
N ALA A 32 -23.84 -2.30 -19.68
CA ALA A 32 -24.25 -3.26 -18.66
C ALA A 32 -23.07 -4.12 -18.18
N ASN A 33 -22.06 -4.31 -19.03
CA ASN A 33 -20.88 -5.12 -18.74
C ASN A 33 -19.57 -4.36 -19.06
N PRO A 34 -19.22 -3.31 -18.30
CA PRO A 34 -17.98 -2.58 -18.53
C PRO A 34 -16.75 -3.48 -18.25
N PRO A 35 -15.65 -3.29 -19.00
CA PRO A 35 -14.39 -3.96 -18.72
C PRO A 35 -13.95 -3.75 -17.26
N SER A 36 -13.41 -4.80 -16.64
CA SER A 36 -12.91 -4.70 -15.27
C SER A 36 -11.60 -3.91 -15.23
N PRO A 37 -11.39 -3.08 -14.18
CA PRO A 37 -10.10 -2.42 -13.99
C PRO A 37 -8.95 -3.44 -13.95
N PRO A 38 -7.75 -3.10 -14.46
CA PRO A 38 -6.59 -3.96 -14.35
C PRO A 38 -6.32 -4.26 -12.87
N ARG A 39 -6.09 -5.54 -12.55
CA ARG A 39 -5.63 -5.91 -11.22
C ARG A 39 -4.14 -5.63 -11.16
N THR A 40 -3.73 -4.74 -10.26
CA THR A 40 -2.32 -4.62 -9.91
C THR A 40 -1.95 -5.81 -9.03
N GLU A 41 -1.02 -6.64 -9.51
CA GLU A 41 -0.41 -7.65 -8.65
C GLU A 41 0.25 -6.96 -7.45
N PRO A 42 -0.03 -7.40 -6.21
CA PRO A 42 0.58 -6.77 -5.03
C PRO A 42 2.10 -6.91 -5.09
N TYR A 43 2.80 -5.77 -5.05
CA TYR A 43 4.23 -5.79 -4.79
C TYR A 43 4.51 -6.34 -3.40
N LYS A 44 5.68 -6.96 -3.24
CA LYS A 44 6.13 -7.45 -1.94
C LYS A 44 6.29 -6.28 -0.97
N THR A 45 5.65 -6.38 0.20
CA THR A 45 5.74 -5.36 1.25
C THR A 45 7.09 -5.40 1.96
N HIS A 46 7.50 -4.31 2.62
CA HIS A 46 8.70 -4.30 3.45
C HIS A 46 8.71 -5.43 4.49
N LEU A 47 7.56 -5.68 5.13
CA LEU A 47 7.42 -6.77 6.10
C LEU A 47 7.63 -8.14 5.45
N ALA A 48 7.09 -8.35 4.25
CA ALA A 48 7.30 -9.62 3.55
C ALA A 48 8.79 -9.85 3.22
N TYR A 49 9.53 -8.81 2.78
CA TYR A 49 10.99 -8.91 2.63
C TYR A 49 11.73 -9.19 3.94
N VAL A 50 11.23 -8.70 5.08
CA VAL A 50 11.81 -8.99 6.40
C VAL A 50 11.60 -10.47 6.76
N LYS A 51 10.38 -10.99 6.58
CA LYS A 51 10.02 -12.38 6.90
C LYS A 51 10.73 -13.43 6.04
N GLU A 52 11.21 -13.05 4.86
CA GLU A 52 12.03 -13.94 4.02
C GLU A 52 13.43 -14.20 4.58
N ARG A 53 13.92 -13.30 5.44
CA ARG A 53 15.27 -13.38 6.01
C ARG A 53 15.28 -13.48 7.54
N ARG A 54 14.11 -13.44 8.18
CA ARG A 54 13.96 -13.54 9.63
C ARG A 54 12.80 -14.45 9.99
N SER A 55 13.04 -15.37 10.91
CA SER A 55 11.98 -16.17 11.52
C SER A 55 11.14 -15.34 12.49
N GLU A 56 9.99 -15.87 12.90
CA GLU A 56 9.16 -15.25 13.94
C GLU A 56 9.91 -15.19 15.28
N GLU A 57 10.72 -16.20 15.60
CA GLU A 57 11.55 -16.25 16.80
C GLU A 57 12.63 -15.15 16.78
N GLU A 58 13.33 -14.97 15.65
CA GLU A 58 14.30 -13.88 15.51
C GLU A 58 13.62 -12.51 15.59
N GLY A 59 12.42 -12.37 15.02
CA GLY A 59 11.61 -11.16 15.13
C GLY A 59 11.27 -10.84 16.58
N LYS A 60 10.89 -11.86 17.37
CA LYS A 60 10.62 -11.72 18.81
C LYS A 60 11.85 -11.28 19.59
N LEU A 61 13.02 -11.85 19.31
CA LEU A 61 14.26 -11.47 19.98
C LEU A 61 14.60 -9.99 19.75
N ILE A 62 14.47 -9.50 18.51
CA ILE A 62 14.69 -8.08 18.18
C ILE A 62 13.70 -7.18 18.93
N LEU A 63 12.43 -7.60 19.00
CA LEU A 63 11.40 -6.86 19.73
C LEU A 63 11.73 -6.78 21.23
N ASP A 64 12.12 -7.90 21.84
CA ASP A 64 12.47 -7.98 23.26
C ASP A 64 13.69 -7.08 23.58
N GLU A 65 14.72 -7.08 22.73
CA GLU A 65 15.88 -6.19 22.85
C GLU A 65 15.48 -4.71 22.79
N ALA A 66 14.66 -4.34 21.80
CA ALA A 66 14.21 -2.96 21.64
C ALA A 66 13.34 -2.48 22.82
N LEU A 67 12.48 -3.36 23.34
CA LEU A 67 11.65 -3.07 24.51
C LEU A 67 12.48 -2.94 25.79
N ALA A 68 13.50 -3.78 25.96
CA ALA A 68 14.42 -3.68 27.10
C ALA A 68 15.15 -2.33 27.09
N LYS A 69 15.69 -1.92 25.93
CA LYS A 69 16.33 -0.61 25.75
C LYS A 69 15.36 0.54 26.06
N LEU A 70 14.15 0.51 25.49
CA LEU A 70 13.15 1.55 25.72
C LEU A 70 12.80 1.72 27.21
N ARG A 71 12.68 0.60 27.94
CA ARG A 71 12.40 0.62 29.39
C ARG A 71 13.57 1.19 30.18
N ALA A 72 14.80 0.83 29.83
CA ALA A 72 16.00 1.36 30.47
C ALA A 72 16.12 2.88 30.26
N ASP A 73 15.91 3.36 29.03
CA ASP A 73 15.94 4.78 28.70
C ASP A 73 14.89 5.56 29.49
N ARG A 74 13.67 5.01 29.62
CA ARG A 74 12.61 5.62 30.45
C ARG A 74 12.99 5.69 31.93
N ALA A 75 13.52 4.61 32.49
CA ALA A 75 13.95 4.58 33.88
C ALA A 75 15.07 5.61 34.16
N ALA A 76 16.00 5.77 33.22
CA ALA A 76 17.06 6.77 33.33
C ALA A 76 16.51 8.21 33.34
N VAL A 77 15.53 8.50 32.47
CA VAL A 77 14.85 9.81 32.44
C VAL A 77 14.10 10.06 33.75
N GLU A 78 13.36 9.08 34.26
CA GLU A 78 12.63 9.19 35.53
C GLU A 78 13.58 9.45 36.71
N ALA A 79 14.71 8.74 36.76
CA ALA A 79 15.72 8.94 37.78
C ALA A 79 16.32 10.36 37.73
N HIS A 80 16.61 10.86 36.53
CA HIS A 80 17.12 12.22 36.35
C HIS A 80 16.10 13.29 36.76
N MET A 81 14.83 13.10 36.41
CA MET A 81 13.75 14.00 36.81
C MET A 81 13.60 14.04 38.34
N ARG A 82 13.63 12.88 39.01
CA ARG A 82 13.55 12.79 40.47
C ARG A 82 14.77 13.41 41.15
N ALA A 83 15.97 13.22 40.62
CA ALA A 83 17.19 13.81 41.16
C ALA A 83 17.19 15.34 41.03
N SER A 84 16.58 15.88 39.98
CA SER A 84 16.45 17.33 39.76
C SER A 84 15.34 18.00 40.59
N GLN A 85 14.52 17.20 41.28
CA GLN A 85 13.41 17.66 42.12
C GLN A 85 13.74 17.71 43.63
N ASN A 86 14.91 17.18 44.03
CA ASN A 86 15.43 17.20 45.41
C ASN A 86 16.60 18.19 45.53
#